data_AF-A0A8H5XVE5-F1
#
_entry.id   AF-A0A8H5XVE5-F1
#
_cell.length_a   1.000
_cell.length_b   1.000
_cell.length_c   1.000
_cell.angle_alpha   90.00
_cell.angle_beta   90.00
_cell.angle_gamma   90.00
#
_symmetry.space_group_name_H-M   'P 1'
#
loop_
_entity.id
_entity.type
_entity.pdbx_description
1 polymer ?
#
loop_
_entity_poly.entity_id
_entity_poly.type
_entity_poly.pdbx_seq_one_letter_code
_entity_poly.pdbx_strand_id
1 'polypeptide(L)'
;MSLPLKAKVSIRDNWEKPECRVQESMKKLKDVLGLDVYCEPQWQILVSELESFWEDKGELVSSVASFVHVWFEALTELLDDEAHEAWTDTVLTNIREVTSRLNLTVEVSENQRPSTKWSDAQLGFILYIPKDLVHQPSQYFGLFKEQLLECFEENRTPKTLPIHSTTGDEWADVGAEDREEEPAKPSKTDYKAPAVDFLPDPSTMPKPSALFQQAPYHLFVYTSASNRSHKIEIECSHSQTLEVLAEYLKRWTKTNVNRVDKPPAVEITLNHAASGFGLECDKLTLHCENRYGPIYNISAAAVLNLVEGVFGYERVYGDSTSWHYRRDTPFKKR
;
A
#
# COMPACT_ATOMS: atom_id res chain seq x y z
N MET A 1 -13.16 -6.53 -20.68
CA MET A 1 -13.23 -8.00 -20.87
C MET A 1 -14.40 -8.52 -20.05
N SER A 2 -15.16 -9.51 -20.54
CA SER A 2 -16.26 -10.10 -19.76
C SER A 2 -15.74 -11.31 -19.00
N LEU A 3 -16.18 -11.46 -17.75
CA LEU A 3 -15.88 -12.61 -16.90
C LEU A 3 -16.32 -13.93 -17.58
N PRO A 4 -15.55 -15.03 -17.45
CA PRO A 4 -15.97 -16.35 -17.93
C PRO A 4 -17.28 -16.83 -17.31
N LEU A 5 -18.07 -17.62 -18.03
CA LEU A 5 -19.41 -18.04 -17.57
C LEU A 5 -19.36 -18.80 -16.24
N LYS A 6 -18.39 -19.71 -16.06
CA LYS A 6 -18.19 -20.44 -14.80
C LYS A 6 -17.90 -19.51 -13.63
N ALA A 7 -17.08 -18.47 -13.85
CA ALA A 7 -16.80 -17.46 -12.82
C ALA A 7 -18.07 -16.69 -12.45
N LYS A 8 -18.88 -16.26 -13.43
CA LYS A 8 -20.16 -15.57 -13.17
C LYS A 8 -21.14 -16.42 -12.35
N VAL A 9 -21.28 -17.69 -12.71
CA VAL A 9 -22.15 -18.64 -11.97
C VAL A 9 -21.65 -18.81 -10.54
N SER A 10 -20.34 -18.98 -10.35
CA SER A 10 -19.75 -19.13 -9.02
C SER A 10 -19.86 -17.85 -8.18
N ILE A 11 -19.76 -16.65 -8.77
CA ILE A 11 -19.96 -15.36 -8.08
C ILE A 11 -21.40 -15.28 -7.58
N ARG A 12 -22.37 -15.56 -8.45
CA ARG A 12 -23.77 -15.61 -8.05
C ARG A 12 -23.97 -16.58 -6.88
N ASP A 13 -23.39 -17.77 -6.95
CA ASP A 13 -23.66 -18.84 -5.99
C ASP A 13 -22.91 -18.70 -4.66
N ASN A 14 -21.68 -18.15 -4.67
CA ASN A 14 -20.81 -18.06 -3.49
C ASN A 14 -20.63 -16.64 -2.95
N TRP A 15 -21.09 -15.60 -3.66
CA TRP A 15 -20.92 -14.20 -3.26
C TRP A 15 -22.24 -13.42 -3.21
N GLU A 16 -23.07 -13.48 -4.25
CA GLU A 16 -24.29 -12.63 -4.34
C GLU A 16 -25.50 -13.21 -3.61
N LYS A 17 -25.61 -14.54 -3.53
CA LYS A 17 -26.73 -15.20 -2.85
C LYS A 17 -26.76 -14.81 -1.37
N PRO A 18 -27.89 -14.31 -0.84
CA PRO A 18 -28.01 -13.92 0.57
C PRO A 18 -27.71 -15.06 1.55
N GLU A 19 -27.96 -16.31 1.14
CA GLU A 19 -27.76 -17.51 1.95
C GLU A 19 -26.35 -18.11 1.78
N CYS A 20 -25.44 -17.44 1.07
CA CYS A 20 -24.06 -17.92 0.97
C CYS A 20 -23.28 -17.57 2.25
N ARG A 21 -22.25 -18.37 2.56
CA ARG A 21 -21.45 -18.24 3.79
C ARG A 21 -20.82 -16.87 3.97
N VAL A 22 -20.38 -16.23 2.88
CA VAL A 22 -19.80 -14.87 2.93
C VAL A 22 -20.84 -13.87 3.41
N GLN A 23 -22.04 -13.85 2.81
CA GLN A 23 -23.09 -12.90 3.16
C GLN A 23 -23.57 -13.12 4.60
N GLU A 24 -23.68 -14.37 5.05
CA GLU A 24 -23.99 -14.70 6.43
C GLU A 24 -22.93 -14.16 7.41
N SER A 25 -21.63 -14.43 7.14
CA SER A 25 -20.53 -13.92 7.99
C SER A 25 -20.40 -12.40 7.97
N MET A 26 -20.64 -11.76 6.83
CA MET A 26 -20.63 -10.31 6.68
C MET A 26 -21.78 -9.65 7.46
N LYS A 27 -22.96 -10.27 7.44
CA LYS A 27 -24.10 -9.83 8.25
C LYS A 27 -23.81 -9.99 9.74
N LYS A 28 -23.27 -11.13 10.16
CA LYS A 28 -22.87 -11.38 11.55
C LYS A 28 -21.86 -10.33 12.03
N LEU A 29 -20.84 -10.04 11.22
CA LEU A 29 -19.85 -9.01 11.52
C LEU A 29 -20.50 -7.62 11.66
N LYS A 30 -21.42 -7.27 10.74
CA LYS A 30 -22.19 -6.01 10.83
C LYS A 30 -22.99 -5.92 12.13
N ASP A 31 -23.64 -7.02 12.53
CA ASP A 31 -24.45 -7.06 13.74
C ASP A 31 -23.58 -6.89 15.00
N VAL A 32 -22.39 -7.47 15.05
CA VAL A 32 -21.42 -7.31 16.16
C VAL A 32 -20.79 -5.91 16.18
N LEU A 33 -20.36 -5.41 15.02
CA LEU A 33 -19.66 -4.12 14.90
C LEU A 33 -20.59 -2.92 15.10
N GLY A 34 -21.88 -3.06 14.79
CA GLY A 34 -22.85 -1.97 14.80
C GLY A 34 -22.60 -0.92 13.70
N LEU A 35 -21.76 -1.23 12.71
CA LEU A 35 -21.45 -0.41 11.55
C LEU A 35 -21.72 -1.19 10.27
N ASP A 36 -21.96 -0.49 9.16
CA ASP A 36 -22.00 -1.16 7.86
C ASP A 36 -20.64 -1.80 7.55
N VAL A 37 -20.69 -2.93 6.85
CA VAL A 37 -19.52 -3.63 6.32
C VAL A 37 -19.61 -3.55 4.80
N TYR A 38 -18.49 -3.32 4.13
CA TYR A 38 -18.40 -3.26 2.68
C TYR A 38 -17.19 -4.07 2.19
N CYS A 39 -17.46 -5.03 1.31
CA CYS A 39 -16.46 -5.76 0.56
C CYS A 39 -17.01 -5.99 -0.85
N GLU A 40 -16.27 -5.60 -1.87
CA GLU A 40 -16.61 -5.86 -3.27
C GLU A 40 -15.33 -6.28 -3.99
N PRO A 41 -15.04 -7.59 -4.08
CA PRO A 41 -13.88 -8.11 -4.76
C PRO A 41 -13.90 -7.67 -6.23
N GLN A 42 -12.78 -7.16 -6.71
CA GLN A 42 -12.65 -6.75 -8.11
C GLN A 42 -12.48 -7.99 -9.00
N TRP A 43 -13.58 -8.74 -9.20
CA TRP A 43 -13.55 -10.07 -9.81
C TRP A 43 -12.88 -10.13 -11.17
N GLN A 44 -13.00 -9.09 -11.99
CA GLN A 44 -12.30 -9.01 -13.28
C GLN A 44 -10.79 -9.07 -13.12
N ILE A 45 -10.25 -8.32 -12.17
CA ILE A 45 -8.81 -8.26 -11.88
C ILE A 45 -8.36 -9.56 -11.22
N LEU A 46 -9.09 -10.02 -10.20
CA LEU A 46 -8.76 -11.26 -9.49
C LEU A 46 -8.73 -12.47 -10.44
N VAL A 47 -9.74 -12.61 -11.31
CA VAL A 47 -9.76 -13.69 -12.31
C VAL A 47 -8.62 -13.53 -13.30
N SER A 48 -8.34 -12.32 -13.80
CA SER A 48 -7.26 -12.10 -14.78
C SER A 48 -5.87 -12.36 -14.19
N GLU A 49 -5.66 -12.10 -12.90
CA GLU A 49 -4.37 -12.34 -12.24
C GLU A 49 -4.15 -13.80 -11.84
N LEU A 50 -5.22 -14.49 -11.47
CA LEU A 50 -5.16 -15.87 -10.97
C LEU A 50 -5.48 -16.91 -12.05
N GLU A 51 -5.94 -16.50 -13.24
CA GLU A 51 -6.39 -17.47 -14.25
C GLU A 51 -5.30 -18.42 -14.74
N SER A 52 -4.03 -18.01 -14.71
CA SER A 52 -2.91 -18.89 -15.08
C SER A 52 -2.62 -19.98 -14.05
N PHE A 53 -3.07 -19.78 -12.80
CA PHE A 53 -2.85 -20.72 -11.69
C PHE A 53 -4.06 -21.64 -11.43
N TRP A 54 -5.23 -21.31 -11.98
CA TRP A 54 -6.48 -22.02 -11.71
C TRP A 54 -7.11 -22.54 -13.01
N GLU A 55 -7.21 -23.86 -13.15
CA GLU A 55 -7.89 -24.49 -14.30
C GLU A 55 -9.39 -24.15 -14.31
N ASP A 56 -10.06 -24.30 -13.17
CA ASP A 56 -11.48 -23.97 -13.02
C ASP A 56 -11.68 -22.58 -12.38
N LYS A 57 -12.24 -21.64 -13.14
CA LYS A 57 -12.54 -20.28 -12.68
C LYS A 57 -13.68 -20.22 -11.65
N GLY A 58 -14.52 -21.24 -11.59
CA GLY A 58 -15.54 -21.40 -10.56
C GLY A 58 -14.90 -21.74 -9.21
N GLU A 59 -13.94 -22.65 -9.18
CA GLU A 59 -13.17 -23.00 -7.97
C GLU A 59 -12.36 -21.81 -7.45
N LEU A 60 -11.74 -21.03 -8.35
CA LEU A 60 -11.07 -19.77 -8.01
C LEU A 60 -12.00 -18.85 -7.22
N VAL A 61 -13.19 -18.57 -7.76
CA VAL A 61 -14.17 -17.69 -7.10
C VAL A 61 -14.60 -18.26 -5.75
N SER A 62 -14.86 -19.57 -5.67
CA SER A 62 -15.23 -20.23 -4.42
C SER A 62 -14.11 -20.15 -3.38
N SER A 63 -12.85 -20.24 -3.79
CA SER A 63 -11.68 -20.08 -2.92
C SER A 63 -11.57 -18.66 -2.39
N VAL A 64 -11.66 -17.64 -3.25
CA VAL A 64 -11.66 -16.22 -2.86
C VAL A 64 -12.76 -15.94 -1.84
N ALA A 65 -14.00 -16.36 -2.13
CA ALA A 65 -15.14 -16.20 -1.22
C ALA A 65 -14.88 -16.90 0.12
N SER A 66 -14.26 -18.08 0.11
CA SER A 66 -13.92 -18.82 1.33
C SER A 66 -12.86 -18.10 2.18
N PHE A 67 -11.84 -17.49 1.58
CA PHE A 67 -10.87 -16.66 2.31
C PHE A 67 -11.53 -15.45 2.97
N VAL A 68 -12.40 -14.74 2.25
CA VAL A 68 -13.15 -13.60 2.80
C VAL A 68 -14.04 -14.05 3.96
N HIS A 69 -14.75 -15.17 3.80
CA HIS A 69 -15.59 -15.74 4.86
C HIS A 69 -14.77 -16.06 6.13
N VAL A 70 -13.64 -16.74 5.99
CA VAL A 70 -12.77 -17.09 7.13
C VAL A 70 -12.24 -15.83 7.81
N TRP A 71 -11.90 -14.79 7.03
CA TRP A 71 -11.46 -13.50 7.56
C TRP A 71 -12.58 -12.80 8.34
N PHE A 72 -13.81 -12.78 7.82
CA PHE A 72 -14.96 -12.20 8.52
C PHE A 72 -15.26 -12.95 9.83
N GLU A 73 -15.22 -14.28 9.84
CA GLU A 73 -15.40 -15.04 11.07
C GLU A 73 -14.29 -14.76 12.09
N ALA A 74 -13.03 -14.65 11.63
CA ALA A 74 -11.89 -14.35 12.51
C ALA A 74 -12.04 -12.97 13.18
N LEU A 75 -12.39 -11.95 12.39
CA LEU A 75 -12.64 -10.61 12.91
C LEU A 75 -13.86 -10.57 13.84
N THR A 76 -14.95 -11.25 13.46
CA THR A 76 -16.17 -11.30 14.29
C THR A 76 -15.87 -11.92 15.65
N GLU A 77 -15.12 -13.02 15.70
CA GLU A 77 -14.78 -13.66 16.98
C GLU A 77 -13.88 -12.77 17.84
N LEU A 78 -12.96 -12.01 17.25
CA LEU A 78 -12.15 -11.06 18.03
C LEU A 78 -12.98 -9.91 18.59
N LEU A 79 -13.94 -9.39 17.82
CA LEU A 79 -14.79 -8.27 18.24
C LEU A 79 -15.82 -8.68 19.30
N ASP A 80 -16.28 -9.94 19.28
CA ASP A 80 -17.25 -10.50 20.23
C ASP A 80 -16.59 -11.03 21.53
N ASP A 81 -15.25 -11.06 21.58
CA ASP A 81 -14.49 -11.50 22.75
C ASP A 81 -14.21 -10.33 23.70
N GLU A 82 -14.80 -10.38 24.91
CA GLU A 82 -14.61 -9.39 25.97
C GLU A 82 -13.13 -9.20 26.35
N ALA A 83 -12.27 -10.21 26.14
CA ALA A 83 -10.84 -10.10 26.39
C ALA A 83 -10.15 -9.06 25.48
N HIS A 84 -10.75 -8.72 24.34
CA HIS A 84 -10.22 -7.79 23.34
C HIS A 84 -10.95 -6.45 23.31
N GLU A 85 -11.76 -6.09 24.32
CA GLU A 85 -12.57 -4.86 24.35
C GLU A 85 -11.76 -3.58 24.02
N ALA A 86 -10.58 -3.41 24.61
CA ALA A 86 -9.71 -2.26 24.35
C ALA A 86 -9.20 -2.20 22.90
N TRP A 87 -8.95 -3.36 22.29
CA TRP A 87 -8.57 -3.46 20.88
C TRP A 87 -9.77 -3.17 19.98
N THR A 88 -10.96 -3.67 20.32
CA THR A 88 -12.21 -3.39 19.62
C THR A 88 -12.49 -1.88 19.55
N ASP A 89 -12.31 -1.15 20.66
CA ASP A 89 -12.42 0.31 20.68
C ASP A 89 -11.43 1.00 19.74
N THR A 90 -10.20 0.47 19.66
CA THR A 90 -9.16 0.98 18.75
C THR A 90 -9.58 0.79 17.29
N VAL A 91 -10.08 -0.40 16.92
CA VAL A 91 -10.61 -0.70 15.58
C VAL A 91 -11.74 0.27 15.22
N LEU A 92 -12.72 0.44 16.11
CA LEU A 92 -13.86 1.33 15.90
C LEU A 92 -13.44 2.80 15.75
N THR A 93 -12.44 3.23 16.52
CA THR A 93 -11.88 4.59 16.44
C THR A 93 -11.23 4.80 15.08
N ASN A 94 -10.32 3.91 14.67
CA ASN A 94 -9.64 4.00 13.37
C ASN A 94 -10.63 3.98 12.20
N ILE A 95 -11.66 3.12 12.23
CA ILE A 95 -12.71 3.11 11.21
C ILE A 95 -13.41 4.47 11.15
N ARG A 96 -13.79 5.06 12.29
CA ARG A 96 -14.52 6.34 12.34
C ARG A 96 -13.67 7.55 11.96
N GLU A 97 -12.35 7.47 12.13
CA GLU A 97 -11.44 8.54 11.70
C GLU A 97 -11.31 8.60 10.18
N VAL A 98 -11.28 7.45 9.51
CA VAL A 98 -11.04 7.39 8.05
C VAL A 98 -12.32 7.20 7.23
N THR A 99 -13.39 6.64 7.80
CA THR A 99 -14.61 6.28 7.08
C THR A 99 -15.83 6.13 8.02
N SER A 100 -16.98 5.69 7.50
CA SER A 100 -18.22 5.46 8.27
C SER A 100 -18.66 3.99 8.30
N ARG A 101 -17.87 3.10 7.71
CA ARG A 101 -18.17 1.67 7.53
C ARG A 101 -16.87 0.86 7.50
N LEU A 102 -16.89 -0.40 7.88
CA LEU A 102 -15.73 -1.26 7.70
C LEU A 102 -15.55 -1.59 6.21
N ASN A 103 -14.42 -1.20 5.62
CA ASN A 103 -14.06 -1.58 4.26
C ASN A 103 -13.05 -2.74 4.28
N LEU A 104 -13.28 -3.74 3.44
CA LEU A 104 -12.35 -4.83 3.16
C LEU A 104 -12.05 -4.88 1.66
N THR A 105 -10.79 -4.65 1.29
CA THR A 105 -10.28 -4.86 -0.07
C THR A 105 -9.62 -6.23 -0.18
N VAL A 106 -9.82 -6.92 -1.32
CA VAL A 106 -9.20 -8.22 -1.60
C VAL A 106 -8.16 -8.06 -2.71
N GLU A 107 -6.92 -8.46 -2.43
CA GLU A 107 -5.78 -8.38 -3.35
C GLU A 107 -5.03 -9.71 -3.45
N VAL A 108 -4.31 -9.93 -4.55
CA VAL A 108 -3.47 -11.13 -4.70
C VAL A 108 -2.09 -10.91 -4.07
N SER A 109 -1.70 -11.81 -3.17
CA SER A 109 -0.43 -11.83 -2.46
C SER A 109 0.76 -11.99 -3.40
N GLU A 110 1.83 -11.23 -3.15
CA GLU A 110 3.12 -11.40 -3.82
C GLU A 110 3.91 -12.59 -3.25
N ASN A 111 3.79 -12.85 -1.95
CA ASN A 111 4.64 -13.76 -1.17
C ASN A 111 4.07 -15.18 -1.02
N GLN A 112 3.09 -15.56 -1.83
CA GLN A 112 2.39 -16.86 -1.81
C GLN A 112 1.70 -17.21 -0.48
N ARG A 113 1.63 -16.30 0.49
CA ARG A 113 0.93 -16.51 1.76
C ARG A 113 -0.25 -15.55 1.89
N PRO A 114 -1.39 -16.02 2.42
CA PRO A 114 -2.45 -15.11 2.80
C PRO A 114 -1.99 -14.23 3.96
N SER A 115 -2.41 -12.97 3.95
CA SER A 115 -2.14 -12.04 5.03
C SER A 115 -3.18 -10.93 5.08
N THR A 116 -3.31 -10.25 6.21
CA THR A 116 -4.14 -9.05 6.34
C THR A 116 -3.35 -7.90 6.95
N LYS A 117 -3.71 -6.66 6.56
CA LYS A 117 -3.17 -5.44 7.14
C LYS A 117 -4.22 -4.33 7.13
N TRP A 118 -4.04 -3.35 7.99
CA TRP A 118 -4.74 -2.07 7.88
C TRP A 118 -4.06 -1.16 6.84
N SER A 119 -4.84 -0.36 6.11
CA SER A 119 -4.36 0.62 5.15
C SER A 119 -5.19 1.89 5.23
N ASP A 120 -4.55 2.99 5.67
CA ASP A 120 -5.15 4.32 5.63
C ASP A 120 -5.41 4.76 4.18
N ALA A 121 -4.59 4.31 3.23
CA ALA A 121 -4.72 4.62 1.80
C ALA A 121 -6.02 4.05 1.20
N GLN A 122 -6.39 2.84 1.62
CA GLN A 122 -7.59 2.16 1.17
C GLN A 122 -8.76 2.31 2.16
N LEU A 123 -8.58 3.12 3.21
CA LEU A 123 -9.58 3.43 4.21
C LEU A 123 -10.19 2.18 4.86
N GLY A 124 -9.36 1.18 5.16
CA GLY A 124 -9.80 -0.08 5.75
C GLY A 124 -8.78 -1.21 5.71
N PHE A 125 -9.26 -2.45 5.85
CA PHE A 125 -8.43 -3.64 5.83
C PHE A 125 -8.18 -4.12 4.39
N ILE A 126 -6.99 -4.67 4.18
CA ILE A 126 -6.64 -5.40 2.95
C ILE A 126 -6.44 -6.87 3.31
N LEU A 127 -7.10 -7.75 2.58
CA LEU A 127 -6.89 -9.19 2.61
C LEU A 127 -6.11 -9.62 1.36
N TYR A 128 -4.91 -10.10 1.57
CA TYR A 128 -4.08 -10.73 0.56
C TYR A 128 -4.39 -12.21 0.46
N ILE A 129 -4.72 -12.69 -0.73
CA ILE A 129 -4.98 -14.11 -1.02
C ILE A 129 -3.82 -14.75 -1.80
N PRO A 130 -3.50 -16.04 -1.57
CA PRO A 130 -2.42 -16.71 -2.30
C PRO A 130 -2.78 -16.93 -3.77
N LYS A 131 -1.76 -17.17 -4.62
CA LYS A 131 -1.97 -17.40 -6.06
C LYS A 131 -2.40 -18.83 -6.38
N ASP A 132 -1.97 -19.81 -5.59
CA ASP A 132 -2.14 -21.23 -5.88
C ASP A 132 -3.31 -21.91 -5.14
N LEU A 133 -3.61 -23.14 -5.60
CA LEU A 133 -4.70 -24.01 -5.13
C LEU A 133 -4.38 -24.79 -3.85
N VAL A 134 -3.16 -24.70 -3.31
CA VAL A 134 -2.69 -25.64 -2.27
C VAL A 134 -3.30 -25.30 -0.90
N HIS A 135 -3.83 -24.10 -0.76
CA HIS A 135 -4.20 -23.52 0.52
C HIS A 135 -5.70 -23.71 0.82
N GLN A 136 -6.02 -24.47 1.87
CA GLN A 136 -7.38 -24.48 2.41
C GLN A 136 -7.59 -23.23 3.27
N PRO A 137 -8.58 -22.37 2.96
CA PRO A 137 -8.75 -21.09 3.65
C PRO A 137 -8.94 -21.20 5.17
N SER A 138 -9.62 -22.25 5.64
CA SER A 138 -9.89 -22.47 7.08
C SER A 138 -8.64 -22.63 7.93
N GLN A 139 -7.52 -23.06 7.35
CA GLN A 139 -6.24 -23.22 8.06
C GLN A 139 -5.65 -21.87 8.50
N TYR A 140 -6.08 -20.77 7.88
CA TYR A 140 -5.58 -19.42 8.13
C TYR A 140 -6.39 -18.65 9.16
N PHE A 141 -7.42 -19.26 9.75
CA PHE A 141 -8.24 -18.62 10.76
C PHE A 141 -7.43 -18.05 11.93
N GLY A 142 -6.54 -18.87 12.51
CA GLY A 142 -5.65 -18.42 13.59
C GLY A 142 -4.66 -17.35 13.16
N LEU A 143 -4.11 -17.47 11.94
CA LEU A 143 -3.19 -16.48 11.37
C LEU A 143 -3.86 -15.12 11.19
N PHE A 144 -5.09 -15.10 10.68
CA PHE A 144 -5.81 -13.84 10.51
C PHE A 144 -6.12 -13.19 11.84
N LYS A 145 -6.46 -13.96 12.89
CA LYS A 145 -6.63 -13.37 14.23
C LYS A 145 -5.38 -12.69 14.75
N GLU A 146 -4.24 -13.37 14.65
CA GLU A 146 -2.94 -12.82 15.07
C GLU A 146 -2.65 -11.52 14.32
N GLN A 147 -2.76 -11.53 12.98
CA GLN A 147 -2.49 -10.36 12.15
C GLN A 147 -3.49 -9.21 12.36
N LEU A 148 -4.76 -9.51 12.65
CA LEU A 148 -5.77 -8.50 12.98
C LEU A 148 -5.46 -7.79 14.29
N LEU A 149 -5.00 -8.53 15.30
CA LEU A 149 -4.54 -7.95 16.57
C LEU A 149 -3.30 -7.06 16.35
N GLU A 150 -2.37 -7.51 15.51
CA GLU A 150 -1.14 -6.78 15.18
C GLU A 150 -1.34 -5.52 14.32
N CYS A 151 -2.49 -5.37 13.64
CA CYS A 151 -2.73 -4.27 12.68
C CYS A 151 -2.56 -2.85 13.26
N PHE A 152 -2.66 -2.68 14.58
CA PHE A 152 -2.62 -1.38 15.27
C PHE A 152 -1.54 -1.29 16.34
N GLU A 153 -0.67 -2.30 16.45
CA GLU A 153 0.47 -2.22 17.35
C GLU A 153 1.53 -1.29 16.75
N GLU A 154 1.60 -0.05 17.25
CA GLU A 154 2.68 0.88 16.91
C GLU A 154 4.03 0.24 17.26
N ASN A 155 4.79 -0.05 16.21
CA ASN A 155 6.17 -0.58 16.18
C ASN A 155 6.32 -2.10 16.24
N ARG A 156 6.55 -2.73 15.07
CA ARG A 156 7.75 -3.57 14.89
C ARG A 156 8.18 -3.83 13.46
N THR A 157 9.49 -3.72 13.28
CA THR A 157 10.30 -4.37 12.23
C THR A 157 9.87 -5.82 12.00
N PRO A 158 9.81 -6.30 10.75
CA PRO A 158 9.33 -7.64 10.42
C PRO A 158 10.11 -8.70 11.20
N LYS A 159 9.45 -9.36 12.15
CA LYS A 159 9.99 -10.55 12.80
C LYS A 159 9.97 -11.70 11.79
N THR A 160 11.14 -12.00 11.22
CA THR A 160 11.35 -13.31 10.61
C THR A 160 11.35 -14.34 11.74
N LEU A 161 10.28 -15.13 11.85
CA LEU A 161 10.28 -16.27 12.77
C LEU A 161 11.37 -17.27 12.34
N PRO A 162 12.07 -17.90 13.30
CA PRO A 162 13.20 -18.77 13.02
C PRO A 162 12.74 -20.04 12.29
N ILE A 163 13.43 -20.31 11.19
CA ILE A 163 13.35 -21.57 10.44
C ILE A 163 13.84 -22.68 11.37
N HIS A 164 12.94 -23.53 11.86
CA HIS A 164 13.33 -24.86 12.30
C HIS A 164 13.65 -25.70 11.06
N SER A 165 14.89 -25.61 10.58
CA SER A 165 15.45 -26.63 9.68
C SER A 165 16.11 -27.69 10.54
N THR A 166 15.41 -28.80 10.71
CA THR A 166 16.03 -30.06 11.13
C THR A 166 16.93 -30.57 10.01
N THR A 167 18.26 -30.45 10.16
CA THR A 167 19.26 -31.37 9.59
C THR A 167 20.68 -30.92 9.93
N GLY A 168 21.40 -31.78 10.66
CA GLY A 168 22.81 -32.09 10.43
C GLY A 168 23.85 -31.22 11.11
N ASP A 169 24.36 -31.71 12.25
CA ASP A 169 25.75 -31.52 12.67
C ASP A 169 26.71 -31.74 11.50
N GLU A 170 27.60 -30.78 11.22
CA GLU A 170 28.98 -31.11 10.83
C GLU A 170 29.91 -29.93 11.09
N TRP A 171 30.83 -30.18 12.02
CA TRP A 171 31.93 -29.33 12.44
C TRP A 171 33.01 -29.30 11.36
N ALA A 172 33.43 -28.13 10.89
CA ALA A 172 34.81 -27.91 10.45
C ALA A 172 35.13 -26.41 10.33
N ASP A 173 35.85 -25.93 11.33
CA ASP A 173 36.62 -24.70 11.32
C ASP A 173 37.97 -24.94 10.62
N VAL A 174 38.30 -24.18 9.58
CA VAL A 174 39.67 -24.00 9.11
C VAL A 174 39.86 -22.64 8.43
N GLY A 175 40.56 -21.75 9.15
CA GLY A 175 41.85 -21.21 8.70
C GLY A 175 41.89 -20.27 7.47
N ALA A 176 41.91 -18.98 7.79
CA ALA A 176 42.65 -17.87 7.16
C ALA A 176 43.38 -18.11 5.81
N GLU A 177 43.15 -17.19 4.87
CA GLU A 177 44.24 -16.45 4.22
C GLU A 177 43.72 -15.15 3.58
N ASP A 178 44.31 -14.04 4.01
CA ASP A 178 44.14 -12.70 3.48
C ASP A 178 44.59 -12.62 2.02
N ARG A 179 43.75 -12.05 1.17
CA ARG A 179 44.18 -11.51 -0.12
C ARG A 179 43.57 -10.12 -0.31
N GLU A 180 44.43 -9.12 -0.11
CA GLU A 180 44.21 -7.74 -0.54
C GLU A 180 44.03 -7.72 -2.06
N GLU A 181 42.82 -7.39 -2.52
CA GLU A 181 42.57 -6.94 -3.89
C GLU A 181 42.11 -5.48 -3.86
N GLU A 182 42.83 -4.64 -4.61
CA GLU A 182 42.59 -3.21 -4.79
C GLU A 182 41.14 -2.90 -5.21
N PRO A 183 40.56 -1.78 -4.76
CA PRO A 183 39.20 -1.42 -5.12
C PRO A 183 39.13 -0.99 -6.60
N ALA A 184 38.63 -1.90 -7.44
CA ALA A 184 38.20 -1.58 -8.79
C ALA A 184 37.11 -0.49 -8.77
N LYS A 185 37.38 0.63 -9.45
CA LYS A 185 36.43 1.72 -9.67
C LYS A 185 35.13 1.15 -10.29
N PRO A 186 33.93 1.45 -9.75
CA PRO A 186 32.70 1.04 -10.39
C PRO A 186 32.54 1.78 -11.71
N SER A 187 32.61 1.04 -12.81
CA SER A 187 32.19 1.49 -14.13
C SER A 187 30.72 1.90 -14.05
N LYS A 188 30.42 3.14 -14.49
CA LYS A 188 29.06 3.60 -14.75
C LYS A 188 28.44 2.70 -15.81
N THR A 189 27.63 1.73 -15.39
CA THR A 189 26.71 1.04 -16.29
C THR A 189 25.51 1.96 -16.49
N ASP A 190 25.50 2.68 -17.62
CA ASP A 190 24.30 3.32 -18.13
C ASP A 190 23.24 2.23 -18.32
N TYR A 191 22.17 2.28 -17.53
CA TYR A 191 20.97 1.48 -17.76
C TYR A 191 20.31 1.97 -19.05
N LYS A 192 20.74 1.46 -20.21
CA LYS A 192 19.93 1.55 -21.43
C LYS A 192 18.72 0.64 -21.24
N ALA A 193 17.53 1.24 -21.19
CA ALA A 193 16.28 0.50 -21.28
C ALA A 193 16.34 -0.43 -22.51
N PRO A 194 15.95 -1.71 -22.39
CA PRO A 194 15.97 -2.64 -23.52
C PRO A 194 15.10 -2.06 -24.65
N ALA A 195 15.63 -2.08 -25.88
CA ALA A 195 14.87 -1.67 -27.06
C ALA A 195 13.65 -2.58 -27.18
N VAL A 196 12.45 -2.00 -27.05
CA VAL A 196 11.19 -2.73 -27.16
C VAL A 196 10.84 -2.81 -28.64
N ASP A 197 11.33 -3.84 -29.32
CA ASP A 197 11.10 -4.05 -30.76
C ASP A 197 9.68 -4.56 -31.07
N PHE A 198 8.99 -5.12 -30.07
CA PHE A 198 7.63 -5.66 -30.18
C PHE A 198 6.75 -5.16 -29.03
N LEU A 199 5.48 -4.88 -29.31
CA LEU A 199 4.51 -4.51 -28.28
C LEU A 199 4.36 -5.67 -27.27
N PRO A 200 4.44 -5.41 -25.94
CA PRO A 200 4.26 -6.46 -24.94
C PRO A 200 2.81 -6.96 -24.91
N ASP A 201 2.63 -8.25 -24.63
CA ASP A 201 1.31 -8.85 -24.42
C ASP A 201 0.73 -8.36 -23.08
N PRO A 202 -0.48 -7.77 -23.05
CA PRO A 202 -1.12 -7.29 -21.83
C PRO A 202 -1.24 -8.34 -20.71
N SER A 203 -1.35 -9.62 -21.06
CA SER A 203 -1.44 -10.70 -20.07
C SER A 203 -0.10 -11.01 -19.37
N THR A 204 1.01 -10.57 -19.96
CA THR A 204 2.37 -10.78 -19.45
C THR A 204 2.96 -9.55 -18.75
N MET A 205 2.28 -8.39 -18.86
CA MET A 205 2.73 -7.16 -18.24
C MET A 205 2.61 -7.25 -16.71
N PRO A 206 3.61 -6.75 -15.96
CA PRO A 206 3.51 -6.68 -14.51
C PRO A 206 2.37 -5.75 -14.11
N LYS A 207 1.84 -5.96 -12.90
CA LYS A 207 0.79 -5.11 -12.33
C LYS A 207 1.24 -3.64 -12.34
N PRO A 208 0.31 -2.69 -12.53
CA PRO A 208 0.63 -1.27 -12.45
C PRO A 208 1.38 -0.88 -11.16
N SER A 209 1.04 -1.48 -10.01
CA SER A 209 1.72 -1.22 -8.74
C SER A 209 3.20 -1.64 -8.76
N ALA A 210 3.51 -2.78 -9.36
CA ALA A 210 4.87 -3.29 -9.52
C ALA A 210 5.71 -2.42 -10.47
N LEU A 211 5.09 -1.74 -11.44
CA LEU A 211 5.79 -0.83 -12.37
C LEU A 211 6.45 0.36 -11.65
N PHE A 212 5.93 0.77 -10.50
CA PHE A 212 6.44 1.92 -9.76
C PHE A 212 7.46 1.57 -8.67
N GLN A 213 7.65 0.29 -8.36
CA GLN A 213 8.65 -0.16 -7.41
C GLN A 213 10.09 -0.05 -7.95
N GLN A 214 10.26 0.04 -9.28
CA GLN A 214 11.55 0.12 -9.93
C GLN A 214 11.72 1.45 -10.67
N ALA A 215 12.98 1.87 -10.84
CA ALA A 215 13.29 3.01 -11.67
C ALA A 215 12.91 2.72 -13.15
N PRO A 216 12.42 3.71 -13.91
CA PRO A 216 12.43 5.14 -13.62
C PRO A 216 11.32 5.62 -12.67
N TYR A 217 11.70 6.34 -11.62
CA TYR A 217 10.75 7.02 -10.75
C TYR A 217 10.35 8.36 -11.35
N HIS A 218 9.05 8.66 -11.30
CA HIS A 218 8.50 9.91 -11.80
C HIS A 218 7.99 10.75 -10.63
N LEU A 219 8.24 12.06 -10.69
CA LEU A 219 7.78 13.01 -9.69
C LEU A 219 7.26 14.26 -10.39
N PHE A 220 6.09 14.71 -9.96
CA PHE A 220 5.42 15.89 -10.49
C PHE A 220 5.19 16.88 -9.37
N VAL A 221 5.57 18.13 -9.59
CA VAL A 221 5.32 19.24 -8.65
C VAL A 221 4.41 20.24 -9.33
N TYR A 222 3.29 20.56 -8.70
CA TYR A 222 2.34 21.57 -9.16
C TYR A 222 2.18 22.65 -8.11
N THR A 223 2.22 23.91 -8.52
CA THR A 223 1.94 25.06 -7.65
C THR A 223 0.66 25.73 -8.09
N SER A 224 -0.23 25.97 -7.14
CA SER A 224 -1.42 26.80 -7.31
C SER A 224 -1.36 27.93 -6.30
N ALA A 225 -1.34 29.16 -6.77
CA ALA A 225 -1.40 30.36 -5.94
C ALA A 225 -2.70 31.11 -6.23
N SER A 226 -3.49 31.35 -5.19
CA SER A 226 -4.60 32.28 -5.20
C SER A 226 -4.28 33.45 -4.27
N ASN A 227 -5.01 34.56 -4.38
CA ASN A 227 -4.81 35.73 -3.53
C ASN A 227 -4.90 35.45 -2.01
N ARG A 228 -5.42 34.29 -1.60
CA ARG A 228 -5.65 33.94 -0.19
C ARG A 228 -5.05 32.59 0.23
N SER A 229 -4.56 31.79 -0.72
CA SER A 229 -4.00 30.48 -0.44
C SER A 229 -2.87 30.13 -1.40
N HIS A 230 -1.81 29.54 -0.84
CA HIS A 230 -0.74 28.93 -1.62
C HIS A 230 -0.79 27.43 -1.40
N LYS A 231 -0.80 26.68 -2.50
CA LYS A 231 -0.83 25.22 -2.49
C LYS A 231 0.28 24.67 -3.38
N ILE A 232 1.05 23.72 -2.86
CA ILE A 232 1.97 22.90 -3.66
C ILE A 232 1.51 21.46 -3.55
N GLU A 233 1.35 20.81 -4.69
CA GLU A 233 1.00 19.40 -4.79
C GLU A 233 2.19 18.66 -5.39
N ILE A 234 2.57 17.55 -4.78
CA ILE A 234 3.69 16.72 -5.20
C ILE A 234 3.17 15.31 -5.34
N GLU A 235 3.21 14.78 -6.56
CA GLU A 235 2.82 13.41 -6.87
C GLU A 235 4.07 12.63 -7.25
N CYS A 236 4.24 11.43 -6.68
CA CYS A 236 5.41 10.63 -6.96
C CYS A 236 5.04 9.15 -7.08
N SER A 237 5.67 8.48 -8.04
CA SER A 237 5.55 7.02 -8.16
C SER A 237 6.25 6.25 -7.04
N HIS A 238 7.15 6.90 -6.30
CA HIS A 238 7.91 6.27 -5.22
C HIS A 238 7.48 6.84 -3.87
N SER A 239 6.55 6.15 -3.19
CA SER A 239 5.95 6.51 -1.91
C SER A 239 6.95 6.97 -0.85
N GLN A 240 8.03 6.19 -0.66
CA GLN A 240 9.06 6.49 0.35
C GLN A 240 9.75 7.85 0.12
N THR A 241 9.84 8.32 -1.13
CA THR A 241 10.36 9.68 -1.41
C THR A 241 9.48 10.74 -0.77
N LEU A 242 8.15 10.57 -0.84
CA LEU A 242 7.19 11.52 -0.29
C LEU A 242 7.08 11.43 1.24
N GLU A 243 7.19 10.24 1.81
CA GLU A 243 7.26 10.06 3.27
C GLU A 243 8.45 10.83 3.86
N VAL A 244 9.65 10.61 3.32
CA VAL A 244 10.88 11.30 3.77
C VAL A 244 10.76 12.82 3.58
N LEU A 245 10.19 13.25 2.44
CA LEU A 245 9.97 14.68 2.18
C LEU A 245 8.95 15.28 3.16
N ALA A 246 7.86 14.58 3.46
CA ALA A 246 6.83 15.01 4.40
C ALA A 246 7.39 15.13 5.82
N GLU A 247 8.12 14.11 6.30
CA GLU A 247 8.78 14.13 7.61
C GLU A 247 9.79 15.27 7.73
N TYR A 248 10.63 15.46 6.70
CA TYR A 248 11.59 16.56 6.66
C TYR A 248 10.87 17.91 6.76
N LEU A 249 9.87 18.15 5.92
CA LEU A 249 9.14 19.42 5.92
C LEU A 249 8.37 19.64 7.23
N LYS A 250 7.75 18.61 7.82
CA LYS A 250 7.09 18.68 9.13
C LYS A 250 8.08 19.09 10.22
N ARG A 251 9.27 18.49 10.25
CA ARG A 251 10.34 18.83 11.22
C ARG A 251 10.78 20.29 11.14
N TRP A 252 10.79 20.88 9.94
CA TRP A 252 11.24 22.26 9.70
C TRP A 252 10.10 23.28 9.61
N THR A 253 8.84 22.86 9.75
CA THR A 253 7.70 23.77 9.71
C THR A 253 7.63 24.58 11.00
N LYS A 254 7.53 25.90 10.86
CA LYS A 254 7.37 26.80 12.01
C LYS A 254 5.94 26.77 12.52
N THR A 255 5.77 27.08 13.80
CA THR A 255 4.46 27.32 14.39
C THR A 255 3.94 28.71 14.01
N ASN A 256 2.66 28.81 13.65
CA ASN A 256 2.00 30.08 13.38
C ASN A 256 1.65 30.79 14.69
N VAL A 257 2.50 31.74 15.09
CA VAL A 257 2.36 32.51 16.34
C VAL A 257 1.14 33.45 16.33
N ASN A 258 0.54 33.70 15.16
CA ASN A 258 -0.55 34.67 15.01
C ASN A 258 -1.94 34.09 15.32
N ARG A 259 -2.07 32.77 15.49
CA ARG A 259 -3.31 32.16 15.95
C ARG A 259 -3.17 31.65 17.39
N VAL A 260 -4.26 31.76 18.14
CA VAL A 260 -4.32 31.38 19.57
C VAL A 260 -4.03 29.90 19.77
N ASP A 261 -4.45 29.07 18.82
CA ASP A 261 -4.24 27.62 18.78
C ASP A 261 -2.84 27.21 18.31
N LYS A 262 -1.99 28.17 17.90
CA LYS A 262 -0.60 27.95 17.46
C LYS A 262 -0.44 26.75 16.51
N PRO A 263 -1.19 26.66 15.39
CA PRO A 263 -1.07 25.55 14.45
C PRO A 263 0.24 25.68 13.64
N PRO A 264 0.69 24.62 12.95
CA PRO A 264 1.77 24.74 11.97
C PRO A 264 1.50 25.83 10.93
N ALA A 265 2.54 26.54 10.50
CA ALA A 265 2.45 27.60 9.50
C ALA A 265 2.16 27.06 8.09
N VAL A 266 2.57 25.82 7.83
CA VAL A 266 2.26 25.08 6.61
C VAL A 266 1.53 23.81 7.04
N GLU A 267 0.35 23.58 6.47
CA GLU A 267 -0.35 22.31 6.61
C GLU A 267 0.24 21.32 5.60
N ILE A 268 0.68 20.16 6.09
CA ILE A 268 1.38 19.14 5.30
C ILE A 268 0.57 17.85 5.38
N THR A 269 -0.08 17.48 4.29
CA THR A 269 -0.91 16.27 4.21
C THR A 269 -0.32 15.31 3.19
N LEU A 270 0.04 14.11 3.65
CA LEU A 270 0.39 13.00 2.78
C LEU A 270 -0.89 12.21 2.52
N ASN A 271 -1.35 12.19 1.27
CA ASN A 271 -2.54 11.48 0.87
C ASN A 271 -2.09 10.26 0.09
N HIS A 272 -2.28 9.09 0.67
CA HIS A 272 -2.10 7.84 -0.05
C HIS A 272 -3.39 7.60 -0.85
N ALA A 273 -3.43 8.06 -2.09
CA ALA A 273 -4.62 7.89 -2.92
C ALA A 273 -4.52 6.57 -3.67
N ALA A 274 -5.46 5.65 -3.41
CA ALA A 274 -5.65 4.48 -4.24
C ALA A 274 -6.14 4.91 -5.63
N SER A 275 -5.28 4.79 -6.65
CA SER A 275 -5.71 4.90 -8.04
C SER A 275 -6.58 3.70 -8.40
N GLY A 276 -7.52 3.87 -9.34
CA GLY A 276 -8.38 2.80 -9.85
C GLY A 276 -7.63 1.62 -10.51
N PHE A 277 -6.30 1.69 -10.60
CA PHE A 277 -5.40 0.63 -11.05
C PHE A 277 -4.66 -0.08 -9.90
N GLY A 278 -5.10 0.10 -8.65
CA GLY A 278 -4.41 -0.46 -7.47
C GLY A 278 -3.04 0.18 -7.22
N LEU A 279 -2.86 1.43 -7.67
CA LEU A 279 -1.63 2.19 -7.45
C LEU A 279 -1.77 2.96 -6.15
N GLU A 280 -0.81 2.80 -5.26
CA GLU A 280 -0.56 3.75 -4.19
C GLU A 280 0.18 4.93 -4.86
N CYS A 281 -0.58 5.86 -5.46
CA CYS A 281 0.02 7.09 -5.93
C CYS A 281 -0.07 8.09 -4.79
N ASP A 282 1.06 8.24 -4.11
CA ASP A 282 1.11 9.12 -2.97
C ASP A 282 1.18 10.58 -3.44
N LYS A 283 0.35 11.41 -2.80
CA LYS A 283 0.24 12.82 -3.08
C LYS A 283 0.52 13.61 -1.81
N LEU A 284 1.66 14.29 -1.79
CA LEU A 284 1.99 15.23 -0.73
C LEU A 284 1.44 16.61 -1.08
N THR A 285 0.57 17.14 -0.23
CA THR A 285 0.00 18.49 -0.38
C THR A 285 0.55 19.39 0.72
N LEU A 286 1.11 20.52 0.31
CA LEU A 286 1.53 21.61 1.17
C LEU A 286 0.53 22.75 0.99
N HIS A 287 -0.10 23.19 2.08
CA HIS A 287 -1.12 24.23 2.04
C HIS A 287 -0.81 25.34 3.04
N CYS A 288 -0.93 26.58 2.59
CA CYS A 288 -0.80 27.79 3.40
C CYS A 288 -2.01 28.68 3.17
N GLU A 289 -2.73 28.96 4.25
CA GLU A 289 -3.87 29.86 4.24
C GLU A 289 -3.50 31.23 4.81
N ASN A 290 -3.64 32.28 3.99
CA ASN A 290 -3.29 33.65 4.34
C ASN A 290 -4.55 34.49 4.57
N ARG A 291 -5.36 34.12 5.57
CA ARG A 291 -6.58 34.89 5.93
C ARG A 291 -6.31 36.07 6.86
N TYR A 292 -5.40 35.92 7.84
CA TYR A 292 -5.13 36.94 8.86
C TYR A 292 -3.67 36.84 9.35
N GLY A 293 -2.82 37.83 9.04
CA GLY A 293 -1.44 37.91 9.53
C GLY A 293 -0.35 37.89 8.43
N PRO A 294 0.95 37.81 8.81
CA PRO A 294 2.06 37.79 7.86
C PRO A 294 1.90 36.64 6.86
N ILE A 295 2.19 36.95 5.60
CA ILE A 295 2.06 36.05 4.45
C ILE A 295 3.07 34.90 4.63
N TYR A 296 2.61 33.73 5.07
CA TYR A 296 3.40 32.52 4.93
C TYR A 296 3.30 32.09 3.47
N ASN A 297 4.45 31.91 2.83
CA ASN A 297 4.53 31.43 1.46
C ASN A 297 5.31 30.12 1.46
N ILE A 298 4.85 29.17 0.65
CA ILE A 298 5.52 27.91 0.43
C ILE A 298 6.49 28.14 -0.73
N SER A 299 7.78 28.06 -0.44
CA SER A 299 8.80 28.22 -1.48
C SER A 299 8.84 26.97 -2.36
N ALA A 300 8.31 27.07 -3.58
CA ALA A 300 8.47 26.02 -4.59
C ALA A 300 9.96 25.72 -4.81
N ALA A 301 10.81 26.73 -4.86
CA ALA A 301 12.26 26.56 -5.01
C ALA A 301 12.90 25.70 -3.89
N ALA A 302 12.38 25.75 -2.66
CA ALA A 302 12.87 24.89 -1.59
C ALA A 302 12.52 23.41 -1.86
N VAL A 303 11.30 23.15 -2.32
CA VAL A 303 10.85 21.80 -2.73
C VAL A 303 11.68 21.29 -3.90
N LEU A 304 11.83 22.09 -4.96
CA LEU A 304 12.60 21.70 -6.16
C LEU A 304 14.07 21.41 -5.81
N ASN A 305 14.69 22.20 -4.93
CA ASN A 305 16.06 21.94 -4.47
C ASN A 305 16.20 20.62 -3.69
N LEU A 306 15.19 20.22 -2.90
CA LEU A 306 15.19 18.91 -2.24
C LEU A 306 15.08 17.78 -3.27
N VAL A 307 14.16 17.92 -4.23
CA VAL A 307 13.96 16.95 -5.32
C VAL A 307 15.22 16.75 -6.16
N GLU A 308 15.85 17.85 -6.59
CA GLU A 308 17.04 17.82 -7.44
C GLU A 308 18.32 17.50 -6.65
N GLY A 309 18.55 18.19 -5.53
CA GLY A 309 19.82 18.15 -4.80
C GLY A 309 19.93 17.00 -3.80
N VAL A 310 18.83 16.61 -3.15
CA VAL A 310 18.84 15.57 -2.10
C VAL A 310 18.38 14.23 -2.67
N PHE A 311 17.25 14.21 -3.37
CA PHE A 311 16.70 12.98 -3.95
C PHE A 311 17.30 12.66 -5.33
N GLY A 312 18.02 13.59 -5.94
CA GLY A 312 18.73 13.36 -7.21
C GLY A 312 17.80 13.03 -8.37
N TYR A 313 16.61 13.61 -8.41
CA TYR A 313 15.76 13.54 -9.59
C TYR A 313 16.24 14.56 -10.63
N GLU A 314 16.16 14.18 -11.90
CA GLU A 314 16.50 15.05 -13.02
C GLU A 314 15.25 15.69 -13.61
N ARG A 315 15.31 16.99 -13.89
CA ARG A 315 14.17 17.71 -14.46
C ARG A 315 14.01 17.37 -15.94
N VAL A 316 12.85 16.80 -16.29
CA VAL A 316 12.49 16.45 -17.67
C VAL A 316 11.69 17.57 -18.33
N TYR A 317 10.84 18.24 -17.55
CA TYR A 317 10.00 19.34 -18.03
C TYR A 317 9.77 20.35 -16.90
N GLY A 318 9.50 21.60 -17.25
CA GLY A 318 9.07 22.60 -16.29
C GLY A 318 8.53 23.85 -16.95
N ASP A 319 7.46 24.37 -16.38
CA ASP A 319 6.88 25.68 -16.70
C ASP A 319 6.85 26.56 -15.43
N SER A 320 6.03 27.61 -15.43
CA SER A 320 5.91 28.54 -14.30
C SER A 320 5.22 27.97 -13.06
N THR A 321 4.49 26.86 -13.21
CA THR A 321 3.57 26.30 -12.22
C THR A 321 3.64 24.78 -12.10
N SER A 322 4.32 24.10 -13.02
CA SER A 322 4.47 22.65 -13.06
C SER A 322 5.92 22.27 -13.35
N TRP A 323 6.42 21.23 -12.66
CA TRP A 323 7.75 20.67 -12.89
C TRP A 323 7.67 19.16 -12.86
N HIS A 324 8.23 18.53 -13.89
CA HIS A 324 8.25 17.08 -14.03
C HIS A 324 9.68 16.58 -13.93
N TYR A 325 9.83 15.52 -13.16
CA TYR A 325 11.09 14.97 -12.74
C TYR A 325 11.12 13.48 -13.00
N ARG A 326 12.30 12.99 -13.37
CA ARG A 326 12.55 11.57 -13.58
C ARG A 326 13.86 11.18 -12.91
N ARG A 327 13.87 10.02 -12.27
CA ARG A 327 15.07 9.43 -11.70
C ARG A 327 15.24 8.02 -12.26
N ASP A 328 16.24 7.83 -13.09
CA ASP A 328 16.55 6.54 -13.72
C ASP A 328 17.37 5.60 -12.83
N THR A 329 17.91 6.11 -11.71
CA THR A 329 18.74 5.31 -10.81
C THR A 329 17.96 4.88 -9.56
N PRO A 330 17.91 3.57 -9.23
CA PRO A 330 17.21 3.12 -8.02
C PRO A 330 17.88 3.68 -6.76
N PHE A 331 17.10 3.82 -5.67
CA PHE A 331 17.67 4.11 -4.36
C PHE A 331 18.42 2.88 -3.85
N LYS A 332 19.64 3.07 -3.34
CA LYS A 332 20.39 1.99 -2.68
C LYS A 332 19.77 1.76 -1.31
N LYS A 333 19.40 0.52 -0.99
CA LYS A 333 19.02 0.14 0.38
C LYS A 333 20.22 0.41 1.29
N ARG A 334 19.99 1.13 2.39
CA ARG A 334 20.98 1.32 3.45
C ARG A 334 20.91 0.19 4.46
#